data_AF-A0A7V3UZD7-F1
#
_entry.id   AF-A0A7V3UZD7-F1
#
_cell.length_a   1.000
_cell.length_b   1.000
_cell.length_c   1.000
_cell.angle_alpha   90.00
_cell.angle_beta   90.00
_cell.angle_gamma   90.00
#
_symmetry.space_group_name_H-M   'P 1'
#
loop_
_entity.id
_entity.type
_entity.pdbx_description
1 polymer ?
#
loop_
_entity_poly.entity_id
_entity_poly.type
_entity_poly.pdbx_seq_one_letter_code
_entity_poly.pdbx_strand_id
1 'polypeptide(L)'
;MKSLIKQTGGGWKLIFYYPPLFLLFCSTAPEIPLIPSNRVVLVEFFTWQRCVYCPYAAHTLDSLVSEFADSVAVIAYHRRVAGDTLSPQYVEHRRVLYYESGGEPAVVFDGGEVVRTPGPEYNYETYKNYILGARRIRPQAQLTATAYLNSTAGRITIHAWGVDSTPSETLQLFAVITEDHIREHLSGATDSVYNDVMRAILPESTGKPIRFSRAETLTVEIEFQAQPAWQLDNLNLIAFIQQPSTRKVLQTVKCPVNRR
;
A
#
# COMPACT_ATOMS: atom_id res chain seq x y z
N MET A 1 27.18 -80.33 -0.48
CA MET A 1 27.65 -81.53 0.25
C MET A 1 27.17 -81.38 1.70
N LYS A 2 26.53 -82.42 2.24
CA LYS A 2 26.10 -82.70 3.64
C LYS A 2 26.82 -81.83 4.72
N SER A 3 26.29 -81.42 5.87
CA SER A 3 25.29 -81.95 6.82
C SER A 3 25.35 -81.00 8.04
N LEU A 4 24.22 -80.47 8.53
CA LEU A 4 23.54 -80.84 9.79
C LEU A 4 24.32 -80.68 11.13
N ILE A 5 23.72 -79.85 12.01
CA ILE A 5 23.46 -80.05 13.46
C ILE A 5 24.68 -79.83 14.40
N LYS A 6 24.63 -79.11 15.55
CA LYS A 6 23.63 -79.08 16.64
C LYS A 6 23.78 -77.82 17.51
N GLN A 7 22.66 -77.34 18.04
CA GLN A 7 22.58 -76.45 19.22
C GLN A 7 23.19 -77.12 20.47
N THR A 8 23.79 -76.33 21.35
CA THR A 8 23.56 -76.38 22.81
C THR A 8 23.86 -75.00 23.42
N GLY A 9 23.18 -74.71 24.53
CA GLY A 9 22.86 -73.37 25.01
C GLY A 9 23.96 -72.60 25.74
N GLY A 10 23.72 -71.30 25.85
CA GLY A 10 24.50 -70.35 26.65
C GLY A 10 23.82 -68.99 26.57
N GLY A 11 23.41 -68.43 27.71
CA GLY A 11 22.53 -67.25 27.78
C GLY A 11 23.12 -65.99 27.14
N TRP A 12 22.29 -65.28 26.38
CA TRP A 12 22.65 -64.03 25.71
C TRP A 12 22.19 -62.86 26.59
N LYS A 13 23.14 -62.07 27.10
CA LYS A 13 22.85 -60.75 27.68
C LYS A 13 22.44 -59.82 26.53
N LEU A 14 21.18 -59.37 26.54
CA LEU A 14 20.68 -58.34 25.63
C LEU A 14 21.31 -56.99 26.00
N ILE A 15 22.26 -56.52 25.18
CA ILE A 15 22.78 -55.16 25.24
C ILE A 15 21.88 -54.30 24.33
N PHE A 16 21.06 -53.45 24.92
CA PHE A 16 20.26 -52.47 24.18
C PHE A 16 21.16 -51.32 23.72
N TYR A 17 21.56 -51.35 22.44
CA TYR A 17 22.17 -50.20 21.78
C TYR A 17 21.07 -49.18 21.44
N TYR A 18 21.00 -48.10 22.22
CA TYR A 18 20.21 -46.93 21.84
C TYR A 18 20.97 -46.15 20.75
N PRO A 19 20.38 -45.90 19.57
CA PRO A 19 21.03 -45.07 18.57
C PRO A 19 21.10 -43.63 19.08
N PRO A 20 22.19 -42.89 18.78
CA PRO A 20 22.29 -41.50 19.18
C PRO A 20 21.20 -40.69 18.47
N LEU A 21 20.38 -40.00 19.25
CA LEU A 21 19.38 -39.04 18.81
C LEU A 21 20.11 -37.88 18.12
N PHE A 22 20.13 -37.90 16.78
CA PHE A 22 20.60 -36.77 15.99
C PHE A 22 19.68 -35.58 16.26
N LEU A 23 20.16 -34.63 17.05
CA LEU A 23 19.54 -33.31 17.18
C LEU A 23 19.57 -32.67 15.80
N LEU A 24 18.42 -32.66 15.13
CA LEU A 24 18.19 -31.85 13.94
C LEU A 24 18.43 -30.40 14.36
N PHE A 25 19.60 -29.87 13.99
CA PHE A 25 19.85 -28.44 14.02
C PHE A 25 18.73 -27.80 13.22
N CYS A 26 17.87 -27.07 13.92
CA CYS A 26 16.85 -26.23 13.32
C CYS A 26 17.62 -25.22 12.46
N SER A 27 17.66 -25.45 11.14
CA SER A 27 18.28 -24.54 10.18
C SER A 27 17.58 -23.21 10.36
N THR A 28 18.26 -22.23 10.96
CA THR A 28 17.79 -20.86 11.00
C THR A 28 17.53 -20.44 9.56
N ALA A 29 16.28 -20.05 9.25
CA ALA A 29 15.94 -19.56 7.93
C ALA A 29 16.92 -18.41 7.60
N PRO A 30 17.53 -18.40 6.40
CA PRO A 30 18.47 -17.35 6.05
C PRO A 30 17.77 -15.99 6.15
N GLU A 31 18.32 -15.10 6.96
CA GLU A 31 17.92 -13.70 6.96
C GLU A 31 18.29 -13.10 5.60
N ILE A 32 17.29 -12.85 4.77
CA ILE A 32 17.49 -12.18 3.48
C ILE A 32 17.68 -10.69 3.79
N PRO A 33 18.86 -10.10 3.54
CA PRO A 33 19.07 -8.69 3.82
C PRO A 33 18.10 -7.85 2.99
N LEU A 34 17.37 -6.95 3.67
CA LEU A 34 16.54 -5.96 2.98
C LEU A 34 17.48 -5.05 2.19
N ILE A 35 17.47 -5.19 0.86
CA ILE A 35 18.17 -4.26 -0.03
C ILE A 35 17.53 -2.88 0.20
N PRO A 36 18.30 -1.85 0.60
CA PRO A 36 17.76 -0.50 0.71
C PRO A 36 17.11 -0.10 -0.62
N SER A 37 15.81 0.12 -0.58
CA SER A 37 14.99 0.45 -1.73
C SER A 37 14.23 1.72 -1.41
N ASN A 38 14.22 2.68 -2.33
CA ASN A 38 13.38 3.88 -2.23
C ASN A 38 11.92 3.61 -2.67
N ARG A 39 11.49 2.35 -2.60
CA ARG A 39 10.14 1.94 -2.95
C ARG A 39 9.18 2.40 -1.86
N VAL A 40 8.21 3.21 -2.27
CA VAL A 40 7.02 3.52 -1.47
C VAL A 40 5.86 2.69 -2.03
N VAL A 41 5.19 1.92 -1.17
CA VAL A 41 4.00 1.15 -1.53
C VAL A 41 2.79 2.06 -1.47
N LEU A 42 2.02 2.14 -2.56
CA LEU A 42 0.73 2.81 -2.53
C LEU A 42 -0.33 1.86 -1.97
N VAL A 43 -1.11 2.36 -1.03
CA VAL A 43 -2.29 1.67 -0.50
C VAL A 43 -3.52 2.53 -0.77
N GLU A 44 -4.41 2.03 -1.60
CA GLU A 44 -5.68 2.68 -1.90
C GLU A 44 -6.78 2.01 -1.06
N PHE A 45 -7.34 2.77 -0.12
CA PHE A 45 -8.32 2.30 0.85
C PHE A 45 -9.70 2.89 0.55
N PHE A 46 -10.64 2.06 0.12
CA PHE A 46 -12.01 2.46 -0.16
C PHE A 46 -12.89 2.24 1.09
N THR A 47 -13.57 3.30 1.50
CA THR A 47 -14.26 3.39 2.80
C THR A 47 -15.46 4.35 2.73
N TRP A 48 -16.21 4.44 3.83
CA TRP A 48 -17.20 5.49 4.09
C TRP A 48 -17.52 5.53 5.60
N GLN A 49 -18.03 6.67 6.09
CA GLN A 49 -18.11 6.96 7.53
C GLN A 49 -18.93 5.96 8.37
N ARG A 50 -20.08 5.46 7.87
CA ARG A 50 -20.94 4.51 8.63
C ARG A 50 -20.69 3.04 8.32
N CYS A 51 -19.57 2.76 7.65
CA CYS A 51 -19.11 1.40 7.43
C CYS A 51 -18.65 0.76 8.74
N VAL A 52 -19.40 -0.20 9.26
CA VAL A 52 -19.12 -0.85 10.55
C VAL A 52 -17.71 -1.46 10.63
N TYR A 53 -17.20 -2.00 9.51
CA TYR A 53 -15.91 -2.70 9.47
C TYR A 53 -14.73 -1.83 9.00
N CYS A 54 -15.00 -0.65 8.43
CA CYS A 54 -13.94 0.21 7.90
C CYS A 54 -12.99 0.80 8.97
N PRO A 55 -13.45 1.17 10.18
CA PRO A 55 -12.57 1.59 11.28
C PRO A 55 -11.41 0.63 11.54
N TYR A 56 -11.69 -0.68 11.56
CA TYR A 56 -10.66 -1.69 11.81
C TYR A 56 -9.60 -1.71 10.70
N ALA A 57 -10.02 -1.52 9.45
CA ALA A 57 -9.07 -1.41 8.33
C ALA A 57 -8.27 -0.10 8.42
N ALA A 58 -8.92 1.02 8.71
CA ALA A 58 -8.30 2.33 8.87
C ALA A 58 -7.22 2.31 9.96
N HIS A 59 -7.55 1.87 11.18
CA HIS A 59 -6.59 1.79 12.29
C HIS A 59 -5.45 0.81 12.04
N THR A 60 -5.71 -0.27 11.30
CA THR A 60 -4.65 -1.19 10.87
C THR A 60 -3.69 -0.47 9.92
N LEU A 61 -4.21 0.27 8.94
CA LEU A 61 -3.40 1.04 8.01
C LEU A 61 -2.61 2.15 8.72
N ASP A 62 -3.21 2.87 9.66
CA ASP A 62 -2.52 3.86 10.52
C ASP A 62 -1.34 3.22 11.27
N SER A 63 -1.55 2.02 11.82
CA SER A 63 -0.51 1.27 12.53
C SER A 63 0.63 0.85 11.59
N LEU A 64 0.29 0.42 10.37
CA LEU A 64 1.28 0.02 9.37
C LEU A 64 2.03 1.21 8.78
N VAL A 65 1.39 2.37 8.59
CA VAL A 65 2.06 3.62 8.22
C VAL A 65 3.05 4.02 9.32
N SER A 66 2.66 3.89 10.59
CA SER A 66 3.56 4.16 11.71
C SER A 66 4.76 3.20 11.76
N GLU A 67 4.54 1.92 11.45
CA GLU A 67 5.60 0.90 11.45
C GLU A 67 6.55 1.02 10.25
N PHE A 68 6.01 1.28 9.06
CA PHE A 68 6.77 1.32 7.81
C PHE A 68 7.24 2.73 7.41
N ALA A 69 6.83 3.75 8.16
CA ALA A 69 7.16 5.16 7.97
C ALA A 69 7.05 5.57 6.49
N ASP A 70 8.12 6.15 5.95
CA ASP A 70 8.16 6.74 4.60
C ASP A 70 8.09 5.71 3.46
N SER A 71 7.93 4.41 3.75
CA SER A 71 7.83 3.36 2.74
C SER A 71 6.40 2.92 2.40
N VAL A 72 5.39 3.54 3.01
CA VAL A 72 3.97 3.31 2.72
C VAL A 72 3.24 4.65 2.60
N ALA A 73 2.40 4.78 1.57
CA ALA A 73 1.52 5.93 1.39
C ALA A 73 0.08 5.44 1.22
N VAL A 74 -0.81 5.86 2.11
CA VAL A 74 -2.24 5.49 2.08
C VAL A 74 -3.04 6.62 1.44
N ILE A 75 -4.07 6.28 0.67
CA ILE A 75 -5.12 7.19 0.24
C ILE A 75 -6.46 6.59 0.63
N ALA A 76 -7.17 7.26 1.55
CA ALA A 76 -8.52 6.89 1.96
C ALA A 76 -9.55 7.56 1.04
N TYR A 77 -10.21 6.76 0.22
CA TYR A 77 -11.26 7.14 -0.70
C TYR A 77 -12.63 6.98 -0.02
N HIS A 78 -13.15 8.08 0.53
CA HIS A 78 -14.47 8.11 1.16
C HIS A 78 -15.58 8.21 0.12
N ARG A 79 -16.26 7.10 -0.12
CA ARG A 79 -17.42 7.08 -1.01
C ARG A 79 -18.53 7.98 -0.47
N ARG A 80 -19.06 8.85 -1.33
CA ARG A 80 -20.16 9.77 -0.98
C ARG A 80 -21.50 9.04 -0.94
N VAL A 81 -21.73 8.34 0.15
CA VAL A 81 -22.96 7.59 0.42
C VAL A 81 -23.49 7.94 1.80
N ALA A 82 -24.82 7.97 1.92
CA ALA A 82 -25.47 8.02 3.22
C ALA A 82 -25.10 9.25 4.09
N GLY A 83 -24.71 10.36 3.45
CA GLY A 83 -24.31 11.61 4.12
C GLY A 83 -22.80 11.85 4.19
N ASP A 84 -21.96 10.87 3.81
CA ASP A 84 -20.50 11.05 3.79
C ASP A 84 -20.09 12.04 2.70
N THR A 85 -19.26 13.03 3.08
CA THR A 85 -18.76 14.07 2.18
C THR A 85 -17.25 14.27 2.26
N LEU A 86 -16.54 13.35 2.89
CA LEU A 86 -15.10 13.48 3.17
C LEU A 86 -14.25 13.46 1.90
N SER A 87 -14.62 12.72 0.86
CA SER A 87 -14.01 12.84 -0.47
C SER A 87 -14.97 13.42 -1.51
N PRO A 88 -14.46 14.01 -2.62
CA PRO A 88 -15.29 14.49 -3.73
C PRO A 88 -16.09 13.36 -4.42
N GLN A 89 -17.19 13.72 -5.11
CA GLN A 89 -18.08 12.74 -5.76
C GLN A 89 -17.37 11.87 -6.80
N TYR A 90 -16.37 12.43 -7.51
CA TYR A 90 -15.63 11.72 -8.55
C TYR A 90 -14.70 10.62 -8.00
N VAL A 91 -14.64 10.42 -6.68
CA VAL A 91 -13.95 9.27 -6.08
C VAL A 91 -14.45 7.93 -6.63
N GLU A 92 -15.71 7.87 -7.05
CA GLU A 92 -16.30 6.70 -7.69
C GLU A 92 -15.56 6.27 -8.95
N HIS A 93 -14.99 7.21 -9.73
CA HIS A 93 -14.20 6.87 -10.93
C HIS A 93 -12.98 6.02 -10.58
N ARG A 94 -12.37 6.25 -9.40
CA ARG A 94 -11.23 5.47 -8.93
C ARG A 94 -11.68 4.11 -8.38
N ARG A 95 -12.81 4.05 -7.68
CA ARG A 95 -13.36 2.80 -7.12
C ARG A 95 -13.75 1.81 -8.22
N VAL A 96 -14.46 2.25 -9.27
CA VAL A 96 -14.93 1.37 -10.35
C VAL A 96 -13.79 0.76 -11.17
N LEU A 97 -12.57 1.32 -11.11
CA LEU A 97 -11.38 0.72 -11.70
C LEU A 97 -11.01 -0.63 -11.06
N TYR A 98 -11.39 -0.84 -9.80
CA TYR A 98 -11.02 -2.02 -9.02
C TYR A 98 -12.18 -2.97 -8.81
N TYR A 99 -13.39 -2.47 -8.57
CA TYR A 99 -14.56 -3.30 -8.40
C TYR A 99 -15.85 -2.54 -8.70
N GLU A 100 -16.76 -3.15 -9.45
CA GLU A 100 -18.09 -2.58 -9.72
C GLU A 100 -19.05 -2.83 -8.56
N SER A 101 -18.96 -4.02 -7.95
CA SER A 101 -19.81 -4.48 -6.84
C SER A 101 -18.97 -5.07 -5.70
N GLY A 102 -19.58 -5.17 -4.52
CA GLY A 102 -18.91 -5.54 -3.28
C GLY A 102 -19.04 -4.44 -2.22
N GLY A 103 -18.61 -4.76 -1.00
CA GLY A 103 -18.63 -3.82 0.12
C GLY A 103 -17.26 -3.25 0.45
N GLU A 104 -17.29 -2.14 1.18
CA GLU A 104 -16.16 -1.59 1.92
C GLU A 104 -16.09 -2.23 3.34
N PRO A 105 -14.89 -2.36 3.95
CA PRO A 105 -13.60 -1.88 3.47
C PRO A 105 -13.06 -2.70 2.29
N ALA A 106 -12.39 -2.00 1.37
CA ALA A 106 -11.64 -2.62 0.27
C ALA A 106 -10.28 -1.95 0.16
N VAL A 107 -9.20 -2.74 0.15
CA VAL A 107 -7.83 -2.22 0.13
C VAL A 107 -7.11 -2.73 -1.11
N VAL A 108 -6.39 -1.86 -1.81
CA VAL A 108 -5.60 -2.21 -2.99
C VAL A 108 -4.15 -1.80 -2.77
N PHE A 109 -3.22 -2.73 -2.97
CA PHE A 109 -1.78 -2.48 -2.85
C PHE A 109 -1.17 -2.37 -4.24
N ASP A 110 -0.51 -1.23 -4.53
CA ASP A 110 0.16 -0.94 -5.80
C ASP A 110 -0.69 -1.19 -7.06
N GLY A 111 -1.99 -0.92 -6.96
CA GLY A 111 -2.95 -1.12 -8.04
C GLY A 111 -3.21 -2.59 -8.43
N GLY A 112 -2.92 -3.51 -7.51
CA GLY A 112 -3.26 -4.93 -7.65
C GLY A 112 -4.75 -5.24 -7.45
N GLU A 113 -5.03 -6.48 -7.08
CA GLU A 113 -6.39 -6.92 -6.78
C GLU A 113 -6.92 -6.35 -5.46
N VAL A 114 -8.25 -6.33 -5.33
CA VAL A 114 -8.90 -5.90 -4.10
C VAL A 114 -8.70 -6.92 -3.00
N VAL A 115 -8.13 -6.46 -1.90
CA VAL A 115 -7.91 -7.24 -0.68
C VAL A 115 -9.04 -6.96 0.30
N ARG A 116 -9.72 -8.05 0.69
CA ARG A 116 -10.70 -8.08 1.77
C ARG A 116 -10.36 -9.24 2.70
N THR A 117 -10.54 -9.02 3.98
CA THR A 117 -10.27 -10.01 5.02
C THR A 117 -11.58 -10.63 5.52
N PRO A 118 -11.55 -11.87 6.03
CA PRO A 118 -12.73 -12.50 6.63
C PRO A 118 -13.24 -11.80 7.89
N GLY A 119 -12.36 -11.08 8.58
CA GLY A 119 -12.65 -10.36 9.82
C GLY A 119 -11.51 -9.41 10.20
N PRO A 120 -11.78 -8.43 11.09
CA PRO A 120 -10.79 -7.46 11.57
C PRO A 120 -9.48 -8.06 12.06
N GLU A 121 -9.52 -9.22 12.71
CA GLU A 121 -8.37 -9.92 13.28
C GLU A 121 -7.32 -10.35 12.25
N TYR A 122 -7.69 -10.42 10.97
CA TYR A 122 -6.79 -10.79 9.87
C TYR A 122 -6.19 -9.57 9.16
N ASN A 123 -6.65 -8.35 9.43
CA ASN A 123 -6.24 -7.14 8.71
C ASN A 123 -4.73 -6.93 8.78
N TYR A 124 -4.18 -6.92 9.99
CA TYR A 124 -2.79 -6.53 10.22
C TYR A 124 -1.80 -7.44 9.48
N GLU A 125 -1.86 -8.75 9.72
CA GLU A 125 -0.96 -9.70 9.07
C GLU A 125 -1.17 -9.75 7.56
N THR A 126 -2.41 -9.66 7.09
CA THR A 126 -2.69 -9.66 5.65
C THR A 126 -2.07 -8.43 4.97
N TYR A 127 -2.39 -7.23 5.45
CA TYR A 127 -1.90 -5.98 4.85
C TYR A 127 -0.39 -5.85 4.96
N LYS A 128 0.20 -6.23 6.10
CA LYS A 128 1.65 -6.29 6.29
C LYS A 128 2.33 -7.18 5.25
N ASN A 129 1.79 -8.36 4.98
CA ASN A 129 2.35 -9.27 3.98
C ASN A 129 2.29 -8.69 2.56
N TYR A 130 1.21 -8.00 2.19
CA TYR A 130 1.13 -7.29 0.91
C TYR A 130 2.19 -6.19 0.81
N ILE A 131 2.36 -5.37 1.85
CA ILE A 131 3.38 -4.31 1.90
C ILE A 131 4.78 -4.92 1.76
N LEU A 132 5.11 -5.95 2.53
CA LEU A 132 6.41 -6.61 2.48
C LEU A 132 6.69 -7.24 1.11
N GLY A 133 5.67 -7.83 0.47
CA GLY A 133 5.78 -8.36 -0.88
C GLY A 133 6.07 -7.26 -1.91
N ALA A 134 5.30 -6.16 -1.87
CA ALA A 134 5.44 -5.03 -2.76
C ALA A 134 6.82 -4.33 -2.63
N ARG A 135 7.33 -4.18 -1.41
CA ARG A 135 8.66 -3.57 -1.14
C ARG A 135 9.84 -4.35 -1.70
N ARG A 136 9.68 -5.65 -1.96
CA ARG A 136 10.72 -6.48 -2.59
C ARG A 136 10.85 -6.22 -4.09
N ILE A 137 9.88 -5.54 -4.70
CA ILE A 137 9.89 -5.20 -6.12
C ILE A 137 10.56 -3.84 -6.29
N ARG A 138 11.61 -3.78 -7.12
CA ARG A 138 12.28 -2.51 -7.44
C ARG A 138 11.32 -1.59 -8.21
N PRO A 139 11.32 -0.27 -7.94
CA PRO A 139 10.52 0.68 -8.71
C PRO A 139 10.83 0.59 -10.21
N GLN A 140 9.79 0.60 -11.04
CA GLN A 140 9.91 0.58 -12.50
C GLN A 140 9.80 1.98 -13.11
N ALA A 141 9.76 3.02 -12.29
CA ALA A 141 9.92 4.41 -12.63
C ALA A 141 10.45 5.12 -11.37
N GLN A 142 10.87 6.37 -11.51
CA GLN A 142 11.28 7.20 -10.39
C GLN A 142 10.54 8.52 -10.44
N LEU A 143 10.22 9.07 -9.27
CA LEU A 143 9.73 10.43 -9.16
C LEU A 143 10.14 11.08 -7.84
N THR A 144 10.16 12.40 -7.85
CA THR A 144 10.24 13.27 -6.67
C THR A 144 9.16 14.33 -6.78
N ALA A 145 8.60 14.77 -5.66
CA ALA A 145 7.55 15.78 -5.67
C ALA A 145 7.73 16.79 -4.54
N THR A 146 7.36 18.03 -4.82
CA THR A 146 7.20 19.08 -3.81
C THR A 146 5.85 19.74 -3.97
N ALA A 147 5.23 20.11 -2.86
CA ALA A 147 3.99 20.86 -2.85
C ALA A 147 4.10 22.05 -1.90
N TYR A 148 3.54 23.18 -2.32
CA TYR A 148 3.48 24.41 -1.54
C TYR A 148 2.10 25.03 -1.60
N LEU A 149 1.68 25.67 -0.51
CA LEU A 149 0.50 26.52 -0.41
C LEU A 149 0.90 27.95 -0.09
N ASN A 150 0.36 28.89 -0.87
CA ASN A 150 0.33 30.31 -0.54
C ASN A 150 -1.13 30.71 -0.27
N SER A 151 -1.48 30.93 1.00
CA SER A 151 -2.86 30.99 1.44
C SER A 151 -3.63 29.72 1.04
N THR A 152 -4.55 29.79 0.08
CA THR A 152 -5.30 28.65 -0.48
C THR A 152 -4.81 28.21 -1.87
N ALA A 153 -3.93 28.98 -2.51
CA ALA A 153 -3.41 28.67 -3.83
C ALA A 153 -2.23 27.70 -3.72
N GLY A 154 -2.40 26.50 -4.28
CA GLY A 154 -1.44 25.41 -4.20
C GLY A 154 -0.66 25.22 -5.50
N ARG A 155 0.62 24.88 -5.38
CA ARG A 155 1.48 24.49 -6.50
C ARG A 155 2.22 23.20 -6.18
N ILE A 156 2.21 22.28 -7.14
CA ILE A 156 2.90 21.00 -7.10
C ILE A 156 3.91 20.97 -8.24
N THR A 157 5.12 20.52 -7.94
CA THR A 157 6.16 20.23 -8.94
C THR A 157 6.57 18.78 -8.78
N ILE A 158 6.46 18.00 -9.85
CA ILE A 158 6.85 16.60 -9.91
C ILE A 158 7.94 16.46 -10.97
N HIS A 159 9.06 15.85 -10.58
CA HIS A 159 10.08 15.38 -11.52
C HIS A 159 9.98 13.86 -11.61
N ALA A 160 9.88 13.32 -12.83
CA ALA A 160 9.72 11.89 -13.05
C ALA A 160 10.61 11.41 -14.20
N TRP A 161 11.17 10.20 -14.08
CA TRP A 161 12.00 9.60 -15.12
C TRP A 161 11.84 8.08 -15.17
N GLY A 162 12.07 7.53 -16.36
CA GLY A 162 12.09 6.09 -16.60
C GLY A 162 13.41 5.46 -16.16
N VAL A 163 13.37 4.15 -15.95
CA VAL A 163 14.50 3.24 -15.74
C VAL A 163 14.42 2.12 -16.78
N ASP A 164 15.42 1.24 -16.84
CA ASP A 164 15.47 0.18 -17.87
C ASP A 164 14.25 -0.74 -17.89
N SER A 165 13.62 -0.96 -16.72
CA SER A 165 12.41 -1.79 -16.58
C SER A 165 11.10 -1.03 -16.76
N THR A 166 11.13 0.23 -17.17
CA THR A 166 9.90 1.02 -17.41
C THR A 166 9.14 0.49 -18.63
N PRO A 167 7.82 0.24 -18.53
CA PRO A 167 7.02 -0.15 -19.68
C PRO A 167 7.05 0.89 -20.80
N SER A 168 7.02 0.45 -22.06
CA SER A 168 7.06 1.32 -23.24
C SER A 168 5.71 1.95 -23.61
N GLU A 169 4.66 1.72 -22.82
CA GLU A 169 3.34 2.29 -23.05
C GLU A 169 3.20 3.72 -22.51
N THR A 170 2.09 4.39 -22.83
CA THR A 170 1.71 5.63 -22.15
C THR A 170 1.33 5.30 -20.71
N LEU A 171 2.02 5.92 -19.74
CA LEU A 171 1.73 5.77 -18.32
C LEU A 171 0.82 6.91 -17.84
N GLN A 172 0.28 6.79 -16.64
CA GLN A 172 -0.54 7.82 -16.00
C GLN A 172 0.17 8.33 -14.75
N LEU A 173 0.38 9.64 -14.67
CA LEU A 173 0.85 10.32 -13.47
C LEU A 173 -0.34 10.87 -12.70
N PHE A 174 -0.43 10.52 -11.43
CA PHE A 174 -1.43 11.05 -10.50
C PHE A 174 -0.75 11.90 -9.45
N ALA A 175 -1.40 13.00 -9.08
CA ALA A 175 -1.07 13.80 -7.90
C ALA A 175 -2.33 13.89 -7.03
N VAL A 176 -2.29 13.38 -5.81
CA VAL A 176 -3.44 13.30 -4.91
C VAL A 176 -3.18 14.13 -3.67
N ILE A 177 -4.06 15.08 -3.39
CA ILE A 177 -4.07 15.78 -2.12
C ILE A 177 -4.87 14.94 -1.13
N THR A 178 -4.25 14.66 0.01
CA THR A 178 -4.86 13.97 1.15
C THR A 178 -4.86 14.87 2.37
N GLU A 179 -5.76 14.63 3.31
CA GLU A 179 -5.84 15.37 4.58
C GLU A 179 -5.89 14.40 5.76
N ASP A 180 -5.05 14.67 6.75
CA ASP A 180 -5.00 13.93 8.01
C ASP A 180 -5.83 14.61 9.12
N HIS A 181 -6.14 13.83 10.17
CA HIS A 181 -6.76 14.33 11.39
C HIS A 181 -8.08 15.10 11.18
N ILE A 182 -8.88 14.74 10.18
CA ILE A 182 -10.21 15.31 10.00
C ILE A 182 -11.08 14.87 11.16
N ARG A 183 -11.65 15.83 11.90
CA ARG A 183 -12.56 15.56 13.02
C ARG A 183 -13.98 15.85 12.58
N GLU A 184 -14.71 14.79 12.27
CA GLU A 184 -16.11 14.87 11.85
C GLU A 184 -16.83 13.62 12.35
N HIS A 185 -18.08 13.74 12.76
CA HIS A 185 -18.86 12.58 13.19
C HIS A 185 -20.22 12.58 12.53
N LEU A 186 -20.41 11.64 11.61
CA LEU A 186 -21.71 11.39 11.00
C LEU A 186 -22.53 10.46 11.90
N SER A 187 -23.79 10.81 12.17
CA SER A 187 -24.66 10.01 13.05
C SER A 187 -24.72 8.54 12.61
N GLY A 188 -24.37 7.63 13.53
CA GLY A 188 -24.28 6.19 13.28
C GLY A 188 -22.92 5.70 12.74
N ALA A 189 -21.96 6.59 12.51
CA ALA A 189 -20.56 6.22 12.38
C ALA A 189 -20.01 5.82 13.75
N THR A 190 -19.07 4.89 13.78
CA THR A 190 -18.35 4.52 15.02
C THR A 190 -17.09 5.36 15.22
N ASP A 191 -16.50 5.84 14.12
CA ASP A 191 -15.34 6.72 14.14
C ASP A 191 -15.73 8.20 14.08
N SER A 192 -14.75 9.04 14.40
CA SER A 192 -14.86 10.50 14.30
C SER A 192 -13.57 11.21 13.86
N VAL A 193 -12.52 10.44 13.59
CA VAL A 193 -11.22 10.93 13.17
C VAL A 193 -10.80 10.15 11.93
N TYR A 194 -10.46 10.85 10.86
CA TYR A 194 -10.10 10.24 9.58
C TYR A 194 -8.75 10.78 9.10
N ASN A 195 -7.89 9.88 8.63
CA ASN A 195 -6.57 10.17 8.09
C ASN A 195 -6.49 9.82 6.60
N ASP A 196 -5.47 10.36 5.93
CA ASP A 196 -5.15 10.09 4.53
C ASP A 196 -6.34 10.31 3.56
N VAL A 197 -7.33 11.12 3.96
CA VAL A 197 -8.58 11.27 3.21
C VAL A 197 -8.32 11.98 1.90
N MET A 198 -8.70 11.37 0.79
CA MET A 198 -8.56 11.98 -0.53
C MET A 198 -9.42 13.23 -0.64
N ARG A 199 -8.77 14.37 -0.88
CA ARG A 199 -9.38 15.68 -1.09
C ARG A 199 -9.40 16.10 -2.55
N ALA A 200 -8.36 15.77 -3.32
CA ALA A 200 -8.34 16.01 -4.76
C ALA A 200 -7.45 15.01 -5.51
N ILE A 201 -7.84 14.67 -6.74
CA ILE A 201 -6.99 13.98 -7.72
C ILE A 201 -6.70 14.97 -8.85
N LEU A 202 -5.42 15.17 -9.16
CA LEU A 202 -4.91 16.21 -10.03
C LEU A 202 -3.97 15.64 -11.12
N PRO A 203 -3.87 16.32 -12.28
CA PRO A 203 -4.69 17.46 -12.69
C PRO A 203 -6.13 17.05 -13.04
N GLU A 204 -6.35 15.77 -13.35
CA GLU A 204 -7.64 15.18 -13.68
C GLU A 204 -7.85 13.88 -12.91
N SER A 205 -9.10 13.49 -12.68
CA SER A 205 -9.44 12.25 -11.95
C SER A 205 -8.91 10.97 -12.59
N THR A 206 -8.58 11.00 -13.89
CA THR A 206 -8.02 9.89 -14.67
C THR A 206 -6.48 9.90 -14.74
N GLY A 207 -5.84 10.89 -14.12
CA GLY A 207 -4.39 11.10 -14.19
C GLY A 207 -3.96 11.83 -15.47
N LYS A 208 -2.68 12.24 -15.50
CA LYS A 208 -2.04 12.87 -16.64
C LYS A 208 -1.27 11.83 -17.45
N PRO A 209 -1.56 11.66 -18.76
CA PRO A 209 -0.77 10.80 -19.61
C PRO A 209 0.69 11.28 -19.71
N ILE A 210 1.64 10.39 -19.49
CA ILE A 210 3.08 10.65 -19.62
C ILE A 210 3.78 9.55 -20.41
N ARG A 211 4.91 9.90 -21.05
CA ARG A 211 5.83 8.97 -21.70
C ARG A 211 7.25 9.39 -21.42
N PHE A 212 8.10 8.45 -21.04
CA PHE A 212 9.52 8.72 -20.85
C PHE A 212 10.27 8.51 -22.16
N SER A 213 11.03 9.51 -22.58
CA SER A 213 12.10 9.31 -23.56
C SER A 213 13.38 8.87 -22.83
N ARG A 214 14.35 8.31 -23.56
CA ARG A 214 15.60 7.83 -22.94
C ARG A 214 16.37 9.00 -22.35
N ALA A 215 16.80 8.83 -21.09
CA ALA A 215 17.61 9.80 -20.34
C ALA A 215 16.96 11.18 -20.11
N GLU A 216 15.64 11.29 -20.20
CA GLU A 216 14.90 12.52 -19.91
C GLU A 216 14.26 12.46 -18.52
N THR A 217 14.28 13.60 -17.82
CA THR A 217 13.44 13.85 -16.65
C THR A 217 12.29 14.76 -17.05
N LEU A 218 11.07 14.24 -16.95
CA LEU A 218 9.86 15.03 -17.13
C LEU A 218 9.64 15.91 -15.91
N THR A 219 9.35 17.19 -16.14
CA THR A 219 8.88 18.10 -15.09
C THR A 219 7.42 18.42 -15.33
N VAL A 220 6.59 18.15 -14.33
CA VAL A 220 5.15 18.40 -14.36
C VAL A 220 4.80 19.38 -13.25
N GLU A 221 4.27 20.53 -13.66
CA GLU A 221 3.73 21.55 -12.75
C GLU A 221 2.21 21.49 -12.76
N ILE A 222 1.63 21.53 -11.56
CA ILE A 222 0.19 21.46 -11.34
C ILE A 222 -0.19 22.54 -10.34
N GLU A 223 -1.25 23.28 -10.64
CA GLU A 223 -1.85 24.22 -9.71
C GLU A 223 -3.17 23.66 -9.17
N PHE A 224 -3.48 23.97 -7.92
CA PHE A 224 -4.75 23.61 -7.30
C PHE A 224 -5.22 24.68 -6.32
N GLN A 225 -6.48 24.59 -5.91
CA GLN A 225 -7.06 25.47 -4.90
C GLN A 225 -7.56 24.65 -3.72
N ALA A 226 -6.98 24.90 -2.55
CA ALA A 226 -7.44 24.31 -1.30
C ALA A 226 -8.83 24.85 -0.95
N GLN A 227 -9.73 23.98 -0.53
CA GLN A 227 -11.09 24.37 -0.18
C GLN A 227 -11.15 24.91 1.25
N PRO A 228 -12.07 25.85 1.55
CA PRO A 228 -12.18 26.45 2.89
C PRO A 228 -12.40 25.45 4.04
N ALA A 229 -12.97 24.28 3.75
CA ALA A 229 -13.22 23.24 4.74
C ALA A 229 -11.98 22.37 5.06
N TRP A 230 -10.89 22.51 4.31
CA TRP A 230 -9.68 21.69 4.51
C TRP A 230 -8.78 22.27 5.59
N GLN A 231 -8.25 21.41 6.45
CA GLN A 231 -7.21 21.79 7.41
C GLN A 231 -5.86 21.85 6.72
N LEU A 232 -5.44 23.05 6.34
CA LEU A 232 -4.29 23.27 5.45
C LEU A 232 -2.97 22.70 5.99
N ASP A 233 -2.78 22.70 7.30
CA ASP A 233 -1.57 22.17 7.95
C ASP A 233 -1.53 20.64 8.00
N ASN A 234 -2.65 19.98 7.69
CA ASN A 234 -2.77 18.52 7.65
C ASN A 234 -2.77 17.97 6.21
N LEU A 235 -2.45 18.81 5.21
CA LEU A 235 -2.45 18.39 3.82
C LEU A 235 -1.15 17.70 3.42
N ASN A 236 -1.27 16.57 2.73
CA ASN A 236 -0.16 15.85 2.11
C ASN A 236 -0.40 15.69 0.61
N LEU A 237 0.69 15.62 -0.16
CA LEU A 237 0.72 15.18 -1.54
C LEU A 237 1.16 13.72 -1.61
N ILE A 238 0.40 12.91 -2.33
CA ILE A 238 0.83 11.60 -2.81
C ILE A 238 0.88 11.64 -4.34
N ALA A 239 2.06 11.47 -4.91
CA ALA A 239 2.23 11.36 -6.36
C ALA A 239 2.63 9.95 -6.74
N PHE A 240 2.08 9.41 -7.82
CA PHE A 240 2.40 8.06 -8.27
C PHE A 240 2.25 7.89 -9.78
N ILE A 241 2.99 6.93 -10.34
CA ILE A 241 2.93 6.56 -11.75
C ILE A 241 2.28 5.19 -11.87
N GLN A 242 1.24 5.09 -12.68
CA GLN A 242 0.49 3.86 -12.90
C GLN A 242 0.55 3.43 -14.37
N GLN A 243 0.67 2.12 -14.58
CA GLN A 243 0.53 1.48 -15.90
C GLN A 243 -0.97 1.19 -16.15
N PRO A 244 -1.61 1.82 -17.16
CA PRO A 244 -3.05 1.65 -17.37
C PRO A 244 -3.47 0.22 -17.71
N SER A 245 -2.67 -0.48 -18.52
CA SER A 245 -3.01 -1.83 -18.99
C SER A 245 -3.12 -2.87 -17.87
N THR A 246 -2.36 -2.70 -16.79
CA THR A 246 -2.30 -3.66 -15.67
C THR A 246 -2.79 -3.06 -14.34
N ARG A 247 -3.03 -1.74 -14.30
CA ARG A 247 -3.24 -0.91 -13.10
C ARG A 247 -2.03 -0.86 -12.16
N LYS A 248 -0.91 -1.51 -12.49
CA LYS A 248 0.25 -1.59 -11.60
C LYS A 248 0.83 -0.20 -11.33
N VAL A 249 1.04 0.11 -10.05
CA VAL A 249 1.75 1.33 -9.62
C VAL A 249 3.25 1.06 -9.66
N LEU A 250 3.97 1.86 -10.44
CA LEU A 250 5.39 1.67 -10.74
C LEU A 250 6.31 2.34 -9.71
N GLN A 251 5.86 3.47 -9.14
CA GLN A 251 6.49 4.18 -8.04
C GLN A 251 5.52 5.18 -7.42
N THR A 252 5.72 5.49 -6.15
CA THR A 252 4.97 6.48 -5.36
C THR A 252 5.94 7.35 -4.55
N VAL A 253 5.52 8.58 -4.25
CA VAL A 253 6.12 9.41 -3.20
C VAL A 253 5.01 10.07 -2.39
N LYS A 254 5.24 10.27 -1.09
CA LYS A 254 4.40 11.08 -0.19
C LYS A 254 5.26 12.22 0.35
N CYS A 255 4.72 13.44 0.39
CA CYS A 255 5.35 14.58 1.04
C CYS A 255 4.31 15.56 1.60
N PRO A 256 4.63 16.34 2.65
CA PRO A 256 3.71 17.35 3.15
C PRO A 256 3.50 18.48 2.13
N VAL A 257 2.33 19.11 2.18
CA VAL A 257 2.08 20.37 1.46
C VAL A 257 2.57 21.53 2.31
N ASN A 258 3.74 22.07 1.98
CA ASN A 258 4.39 23.08 2.81
C ASN A 258 3.71 24.45 2.71
N ARG A 259 3.59 25.15 3.83
CA ARG A 259 3.09 26.53 3.88
C ARG A 259 4.24 27.47 3.51
N ARG A 260 3.98 28.44 2.63
CA ARG A 260 4.90 29.54 2.33
C ARG A 260 4.46 30.83 3.00
#